data_AF-A0A847GBJ0-F1
#
_entry.id   AF-A0A847GBJ0-F1
#
_cell.length_a   1.000
_cell.length_b   1.000
_cell.length_c   1.000
_cell.angle_alpha   90.00
_cell.angle_beta   90.00
_cell.angle_gamma   90.00
#
_symmetry.space_group_name_H-M   'P 1'
#
loop_
_entity.id
_entity.type
_entity.pdbx_description
1 polymer ?
#
loop_
_entity_poly.entity_id
_entity_poly.type
_entity_poly.pdbx_seq_one_letter_code
_entity_poly.pdbx_strand_id
1 'polypeptide(L)'
;MDIIRVRLRKPRRVLSFLCEGLTIGRDEPCIVNTENGLEWGVCVLPPEPCGADEARRVKMRVVRRATDADRQTLQDIEEEEAKAQKVCQRRIEKHGLDMKLVESEYAFDKSRMTFHFIAENRVDFRELVRDLAHELRHRIELRHIQVRDQAKMTGGLGTCGRQLCCASFLDDFKPISMRMAKSQNLSLNPAKISGQCGRLLCCLGYENDQYEKCRRQKPEGGQAPCAEAPCRRENPAPAEDGPEPPQPAVQAPVPQGRPEEGDAQPKRKRKKKRRGKKGGES
;
A
#
# COMPACT_ATOMS: atom_id res chain seq x y z
N MET A 1 30.34 12.44 11.71
CA MET A 1 29.07 12.74 11.02
C MET A 1 28.16 11.59 11.33
N ASP A 2 26.94 11.87 11.73
CA ASP A 2 26.06 10.82 12.23
C ASP A 2 24.93 10.62 11.22
N ILE A 3 24.57 9.35 10.98
CA ILE A 3 23.43 9.00 10.14
C ILE A 3 22.30 8.55 11.04
N ILE A 4 21.11 9.08 10.75
CA ILE A 4 19.87 8.73 11.42
C ILE A 4 18.88 8.19 10.39
N ARG A 5 18.16 7.13 10.75
CA ARG A 5 17.10 6.58 9.87
C ARG A 5 15.76 7.09 10.35
N VAL A 6 15.10 7.86 9.50
CA VAL A 6 13.84 8.50 9.82
C VAL A 6 12.74 7.95 8.93
N ARG A 7 11.61 7.60 9.53
CA ARG A 7 10.38 7.20 8.84
C ARG A 7 9.54 8.44 8.57
N LEU A 8 9.33 8.74 7.29
CA LEU A 8 8.44 9.82 6.86
C LEU A 8 6.96 9.47 7.05
N ARG A 9 6.12 10.50 7.19
CA ARG A 9 4.66 10.37 7.34
C ARG A 9 4.01 9.86 6.05
N LYS A 10 4.22 10.57 4.94
CA LYS A 10 3.69 10.27 3.60
C LYS A 10 4.76 10.52 2.54
N PRO A 11 4.93 9.63 1.54
CA PRO A 11 4.65 8.20 1.65
C PRO A 11 5.48 7.56 2.77
N ARG A 12 4.93 6.54 3.43
CA ARG A 12 5.56 5.88 4.59
C ARG A 12 6.83 5.12 4.18
N ARG A 13 7.97 5.83 4.16
CA ARG A 13 9.30 5.30 3.78
C ARG A 13 10.32 5.61 4.86
N VAL A 14 11.28 4.72 5.03
CA VAL A 14 12.42 4.94 5.91
C VAL A 14 13.61 5.36 5.05
N LEU A 15 14.07 6.60 5.24
CA LEU A 15 15.23 7.15 4.55
C LEU A 15 16.33 7.45 5.56
N SER A 16 17.57 7.46 5.07
CA SER A 16 18.73 7.86 5.85
C SER A 16 18.94 9.37 5.71
N PHE A 17 19.20 10.05 6.82
CA PHE A 17 19.45 11.48 6.90
C PHE A 17 20.76 11.74 7.62
N LEU A 18 21.42 12.85 7.28
CA LEU A 18 22.57 13.35 8.01
C LEU A 18 22.12 14.13 9.25
N CYS A 19 22.76 13.85 10.37
CA CYS A 19 22.55 14.48 11.65
C CYS A 19 23.85 15.17 12.09
N GLU A 20 23.76 16.45 12.42
CA GLU A 20 24.90 17.25 12.91
C GLU A 20 24.70 17.57 14.39
N GLY A 21 25.29 16.75 15.26
CA GLY A 21 25.34 17.03 16.70
C GLY A 21 24.00 16.98 17.45
N LEU A 22 22.94 16.41 16.84
CA LEU A 22 21.65 16.21 17.51
C LEU A 22 21.52 14.77 18.00
N THR A 23 21.36 14.60 19.32
CA THR A 23 21.04 13.30 19.93
C THR A 23 19.52 13.11 19.94
N ILE A 24 19.01 12.30 19.01
CA ILE A 24 17.58 11.98 18.88
C ILE A 24 17.37 10.53 19.30
N GLY A 25 16.46 10.31 20.25
CA GLY A 25 16.09 8.97 20.72
C GLY A 25 15.34 8.14 19.68
N ARG A 26 15.23 6.82 19.89
CA ARG A 26 14.30 5.98 19.12
C ARG A 26 12.87 6.45 19.34
N ASP A 27 12.07 6.40 18.28
CA ASP A 27 10.67 6.82 18.23
C ASP A 27 10.43 8.31 18.54
N GLU A 28 11.48 9.13 18.63
CA GLU A 28 11.32 10.57 18.78
C GLU A 28 10.93 11.24 17.45
N PRO A 29 9.97 12.18 17.49
CA PRO A 29 9.61 12.94 16.31
C PRO A 29 10.67 14.01 15.98
N CYS A 30 10.94 14.15 14.69
CA CYS A 30 11.93 15.09 14.16
C CYS A 30 11.45 15.71 12.85
N ILE A 31 11.96 16.91 12.58
CA ILE A 31 11.73 17.62 11.33
C ILE A 31 12.94 17.40 10.44
N VAL A 32 12.70 16.90 9.23
CA VAL A 32 13.71 16.58 8.24
C VAL A 32 13.53 17.44 7.00
N ASN A 33 14.63 17.72 6.30
CA ASN A 33 14.61 18.42 5.03
C ASN A 33 14.89 17.41 3.92
N THR A 34 13.90 17.20 3.05
CA THR A 34 14.04 16.38 1.84
C THR A 34 14.13 17.26 0.60
N GLU A 35 14.27 16.65 -0.56
CA GLU A 35 14.21 17.37 -1.85
C GLU A 35 12.87 18.10 -2.05
N ASN A 36 11.84 17.72 -1.29
CA ASN A 36 10.48 18.24 -1.38
C ASN A 36 10.16 19.35 -0.37
N GLY A 37 11.09 19.71 0.51
CA GLY A 37 10.92 20.72 1.56
C GLY A 37 11.06 20.12 2.97
N LEU A 38 10.52 20.85 3.97
CA LEU A 38 10.44 20.33 5.33
C LEU A 38 9.34 19.29 5.44
N GLU A 39 9.64 18.20 6.14
CA GLU A 39 8.72 17.09 6.37
C GLU A 39 8.82 16.60 7.81
N TRP A 40 7.70 16.07 8.30
CA TRP A 40 7.65 15.39 9.58
C TRP A 40 8.10 13.94 9.46
N GLY A 41 8.99 13.53 10.37
CA GLY A 41 9.44 12.16 10.47
C GLY A 41 9.55 11.66 11.91
N VAL A 42 9.61 10.34 12.05
CA VAL A 42 9.86 9.67 13.32
C VAL A 42 11.18 8.91 13.23
N CYS A 43 12.07 9.13 14.19
CA CYS A 43 13.35 8.43 14.28
C CYS A 43 13.10 6.94 14.51
N VAL A 44 13.59 6.08 13.61
CA VAL A 44 13.54 4.62 13.76
C VAL A 44 14.84 4.10 14.35
N LEU A 45 15.97 4.60 13.84
CA LEU A 45 17.30 4.25 14.32
C LEU A 45 18.00 5.53 14.79
N PRO A 46 18.51 5.56 16.03
CA PRO A 46 19.19 6.73 16.59
C PRO A 46 20.47 7.04 15.80
N PRO A 47 21.03 8.25 15.94
CA PRO A 47 22.22 8.65 15.22
C PRO A 47 23.40 7.72 15.51
N GLU A 48 23.91 7.07 14.46
CA GLU A 48 25.10 6.22 14.50
C GLU A 48 26.26 6.91 13.75
N PRO A 49 27.50 6.82 14.25
CA PRO A 49 28.65 7.39 13.58
C PRO A 49 28.88 6.66 12.26
N CYS A 50 28.98 7.41 11.15
CA CYS A 50 29.14 6.84 9.81
C CYS A 50 30.48 7.21 9.18
N GLY A 51 30.93 6.36 8.24
CA GLY A 51 32.09 6.66 7.40
C GLY A 51 31.79 7.77 6.38
N ALA A 52 32.82 8.48 5.94
CA ALA A 52 32.69 9.62 5.00
C ALA A 52 32.00 9.24 3.67
N ASP A 53 32.17 7.99 3.20
CA ASP A 53 31.55 7.49 1.97
C ASP A 53 30.03 7.33 2.09
N GLU A 54 29.53 6.90 3.26
CA GLU A 54 28.08 6.82 3.51
C GLU A 54 27.48 8.21 3.64
N ALA A 55 28.18 9.11 4.32
CA ALA A 55 27.74 10.50 4.45
C ALA A 55 27.60 11.19 3.08
N ARG A 56 28.52 10.95 2.15
CA ARG A 56 28.48 11.52 0.79
C ARG A 56 27.30 11.01 -0.04
N ARG A 57 26.81 9.79 0.24
CA ARG A 57 25.63 9.22 -0.45
C ARG A 57 24.32 9.85 0.02
N VAL A 58 24.28 10.36 1.25
CA VAL A 58 23.07 10.94 1.85
C VAL A 58 23.05 12.45 1.63
N LYS A 59 22.08 12.95 0.87
CA LYS A 59 21.92 14.40 0.60
C LYS A 59 20.94 15.09 1.57
N MET A 60 20.12 14.32 2.25
CA MET A 60 19.04 14.83 3.11
C MET A 60 19.53 15.04 4.53
N ARG A 61 19.04 16.07 5.22
CA ARG A 61 19.52 16.48 6.55
C ARG A 61 18.37 16.57 7.54
N VAL A 62 18.65 16.22 8.79
CA VAL A 62 17.74 16.49 9.92
C VAL A 62 17.92 17.94 10.34
N VAL A 63 16.82 18.67 10.45
CA VAL A 63 16.85 20.09 10.82
C VAL A 63 16.84 20.25 12.33
N ARG A 64 15.86 19.62 13.00
CA ARG A 64 15.67 19.75 14.46
C ARG A 64 14.74 18.67 15.01
N ARG A 65 14.73 18.55 16.34
CA ARG A 65 13.70 17.80 17.07
C ARG A 65 12.35 18.50 16.93
N ALA A 66 11.28 17.72 16.86
CA ALA A 66 9.93 18.26 16.78
C ALA A 66 9.49 18.82 18.14
N THR A 67 8.86 19.98 18.10
CA THR A 67 8.27 20.67 19.25
C THR A 67 6.78 20.37 19.38
N ASP A 68 6.16 20.74 20.50
CA ASP A 68 4.71 20.62 20.67
C ASP A 68 3.91 21.47 19.67
N ALA A 69 4.45 22.61 19.24
CA ALA A 69 3.83 23.43 18.20
C ALA A 69 3.79 22.70 16.84
N ASP A 70 4.82 21.89 16.54
CA ASP A 70 4.84 21.09 15.31
C ASP A 70 3.81 19.95 15.37
N ARG A 71 3.56 19.38 16.56
CA ARG A 71 2.51 18.39 16.77
C ARG A 71 1.11 18.98 16.52
N GLN A 72 0.86 20.20 17.00
CA GLN A 72 -0.39 20.90 16.72
C GLN A 72 -0.53 21.20 15.23
N THR A 73 0.54 21.69 14.61
CA THR A 73 0.56 21.95 13.16
C THR A 73 0.24 20.68 12.36
N LEU A 74 0.74 19.52 12.77
CA LEU A 74 0.38 18.24 12.16
C LEU A 74 -1.10 17.89 12.29
N GLN A 75 -1.69 18.10 13.47
CA GLN A 75 -3.12 17.84 13.68
C GLN A 75 -3.97 18.75 12.78
N ASP A 76 -3.62 20.03 12.71
CA ASP A 76 -4.28 20.97 11.79
C ASP A 76 -4.16 20.50 10.34
N ILE A 77 -2.97 20.08 9.92
CA ILE A 77 -2.74 19.53 8.58
C ILE A 77 -3.62 18.29 8.33
N GLU A 78 -3.74 17.38 9.30
CA GLU A 78 -4.59 16.18 9.18
C GLU A 78 -6.06 16.53 8.98
N GLU A 79 -6.55 17.53 9.71
CA GLU A 79 -7.91 18.01 9.54
C GLU A 79 -8.12 18.70 8.19
N GLU A 80 -7.17 19.53 7.76
CA GLU A 80 -7.20 20.22 6.46
C GLU A 80 -7.15 19.22 5.30
N GLU A 81 -6.29 18.19 5.37
CA GLU A 81 -6.24 17.09 4.41
C GLU A 81 -7.58 16.37 4.32
N ALA A 82 -8.18 15.99 5.47
CA ALA A 82 -9.45 15.30 5.50
C ALA A 82 -10.61 16.15 4.93
N LYS A 83 -10.61 17.46 5.17
CA LYS A 83 -11.55 18.41 4.58
C LYS A 83 -11.34 18.52 3.06
N ALA A 84 -10.09 18.69 2.63
CA ALA A 84 -9.72 18.80 1.22
C ALA A 84 -10.04 17.54 0.42
N GLN A 85 -9.85 16.36 1.00
CA GLN A 85 -10.20 15.09 0.38
C GLN A 85 -11.70 15.01 0.09
N LYS A 86 -12.55 15.39 1.05
CA LYS A 86 -14.01 15.42 0.88
C LYS A 86 -14.44 16.45 -0.17
N VAL A 87 -13.83 17.63 -0.16
CA VAL A 87 -14.08 18.68 -1.16
C VAL A 87 -13.74 18.16 -2.56
N CYS A 88 -12.56 17.57 -2.72
CA CYS A 88 -12.08 17.02 -3.99
C CYS A 88 -13.01 15.92 -4.51
N GLN A 89 -13.41 14.99 -3.65
CA GLN A 89 -14.35 13.93 -4.02
C GLN A 89 -15.69 14.48 -4.57
N ARG A 90 -16.28 15.48 -3.89
CA ARG A 90 -17.53 16.11 -4.35
C ARG A 90 -17.37 16.82 -5.69
N ARG A 91 -16.22 17.44 -5.93
CA ARG A 91 -15.94 18.14 -7.20
C ARG A 91 -15.73 17.15 -8.35
N ILE A 92 -15.04 16.05 -8.12
CA ILE A 92 -14.87 14.97 -9.10
C ILE A 92 -16.23 14.45 -9.56
N GLU A 93 -17.14 14.19 -8.60
CA GLU A 93 -18.50 13.74 -8.89
C GLU A 93 -19.32 14.80 -9.65
N LYS A 94 -19.21 16.07 -9.27
CA LYS A 94 -19.90 17.18 -9.93
C LYS A 94 -19.47 17.37 -11.40
N HIS A 95 -18.16 17.21 -11.66
CA HIS A 95 -17.59 17.34 -13.00
C HIS A 95 -17.71 16.04 -13.82
N GLY A 96 -18.16 14.94 -13.23
CA GLY A 96 -18.32 13.66 -13.92
C GLY A 96 -17.01 13.09 -14.44
N LEU A 97 -15.90 13.30 -13.72
CA LEU A 97 -14.57 12.88 -14.17
C LEU A 97 -14.31 11.40 -13.84
N ASP A 98 -13.86 10.63 -14.82
CA ASP A 98 -13.46 9.22 -14.67
C ASP A 98 -12.11 9.07 -13.94
N MET A 99 -12.04 9.56 -12.70
CA MET A 99 -10.88 9.45 -11.83
C MET A 99 -11.26 9.02 -10.42
N LYS A 100 -10.35 8.30 -9.75
CA LYS A 100 -10.49 7.92 -8.35
C LYS A 100 -9.44 8.62 -7.51
N LEU A 101 -9.88 9.42 -6.55
CA LEU A 101 -9.01 10.01 -5.55
C LEU A 101 -8.52 8.92 -4.58
N VAL A 102 -7.21 8.89 -4.33
CA VAL A 102 -6.59 7.92 -3.41
C VAL A 102 -6.28 8.60 -2.09
N GLU A 103 -5.49 9.67 -2.12
CA GLU A 103 -5.03 10.36 -0.93
C GLU A 103 -4.76 11.84 -1.25
N SER A 104 -4.96 12.70 -0.25
CA SER A 104 -4.48 14.08 -0.26
C SER A 104 -3.33 14.21 0.74
N GLU A 105 -2.26 14.86 0.28
CA GLU A 105 -1.06 15.13 1.05
C GLU A 105 -0.83 16.63 1.08
N TYR A 106 -0.57 17.15 2.27
CA TYR A 106 -0.18 18.53 2.46
C TYR A 106 1.28 18.62 2.87
N ALA A 107 2.03 19.49 2.21
CA ALA A 107 3.40 19.78 2.63
C ALA A 107 3.39 20.35 4.06
N PHE A 108 4.39 19.97 4.87
CA PHE A 108 4.49 20.46 6.26
C PHE A 108 4.57 22.00 6.32
N ASP A 109 5.24 22.61 5.33
CA ASP A 109 5.35 24.08 5.17
C ASP A 109 4.07 24.77 4.68
N LYS A 110 2.96 24.04 4.51
CA LYS A 110 1.70 24.53 3.94
C LYS A 110 1.81 25.17 2.53
N SER A 111 2.90 24.88 1.83
CA SER A 111 3.24 25.52 0.55
C SER A 111 2.49 24.94 -0.65
N ARG A 112 2.17 23.63 -0.58
CA ARG A 112 1.46 22.89 -1.64
C ARG A 112 0.60 21.79 -1.06
N MET A 113 -0.54 21.54 -1.72
CA MET A 113 -1.42 20.39 -1.53
C MET A 113 -1.30 19.49 -2.74
N THR A 114 -0.93 18.24 -2.54
CA THR A 114 -0.81 17.23 -3.58
C THR A 114 -1.95 16.22 -3.48
N PHE A 115 -2.71 16.01 -4.55
CA PHE A 115 -3.72 14.95 -4.61
C PHE A 115 -3.24 13.81 -5.48
N HIS A 116 -3.22 12.61 -4.90
CA HIS A 116 -2.94 11.37 -5.61
C HIS A 116 -4.22 10.79 -6.18
N PHE A 117 -4.27 10.62 -7.50
CA PHE A 117 -5.42 10.04 -8.19
C PHE A 117 -5.01 8.94 -9.15
N ILE A 118 -5.97 8.09 -9.50
CA ILE A 118 -5.84 7.07 -10.53
C ILE A 118 -6.86 7.34 -11.61
N ALA A 119 -6.44 7.22 -12.86
CA ALA A 119 -7.33 7.22 -14.00
C ALA A 119 -6.86 6.17 -15.02
N GLU A 120 -7.80 5.47 -15.64
CA GLU A 120 -7.48 4.54 -16.74
C GLU A 120 -7.26 5.29 -18.06
N ASN A 121 -8.04 6.34 -18.27
CA ASN A 121 -8.00 7.17 -19.46
C ASN A 121 -7.40 8.56 -19.16
N ARG A 122 -7.12 9.33 -20.22
CA ARG A 122 -6.73 10.73 -20.06
C ARG A 122 -7.92 11.53 -19.53
N VAL A 123 -7.73 12.19 -18.39
CA VAL A 123 -8.75 13.03 -17.77
C VAL A 123 -8.34 14.50 -17.88
N ASP A 124 -9.27 15.36 -18.34
CA ASP A 124 -9.05 16.80 -18.31
C ASP A 124 -9.46 17.36 -16.94
N PHE A 125 -8.47 17.77 -16.16
CA PHE A 125 -8.64 18.27 -14.80
C PHE A 125 -8.54 19.80 -14.70
N ARG A 126 -8.50 20.53 -15.82
CA ARG A 126 -8.32 21.99 -15.82
C ARG A 126 -9.40 22.73 -15.03
N GLU A 127 -10.66 22.33 -15.18
CA GLU A 127 -11.78 22.93 -14.44
C GLU A 127 -11.77 22.53 -12.96
N LEU A 128 -11.48 21.26 -12.67
CA LEU A 128 -11.32 20.76 -11.30
C LEU A 128 -10.27 21.55 -10.52
N VAL A 129 -9.09 21.79 -11.11
CA VAL A 129 -8.02 22.55 -10.45
C VAL A 129 -8.45 23.98 -10.13
N ARG A 130 -9.20 24.65 -11.02
CA ARG A 130 -9.71 26.00 -10.78
C ARG A 130 -10.70 26.03 -9.62
N ASP A 131 -11.64 25.10 -9.61
CA ASP A 131 -12.62 24.96 -8.53
C ASP A 131 -11.95 24.70 -7.18
N LEU A 132 -11.00 23.77 -7.14
CA LEU A 132 -10.29 23.44 -5.91
C LEU A 132 -9.41 24.58 -5.44
N ALA A 133 -8.73 25.29 -6.34
CA ALA A 133 -7.90 26.43 -5.99
C ALA A 133 -8.73 27.58 -5.39
N HIS A 134 -9.96 27.78 -5.90
CA HIS A 134 -10.89 28.76 -5.36
C HIS A 134 -11.41 28.38 -3.96
N GLU A 135 -11.72 27.10 -3.73
CA GLU A 135 -12.28 26.63 -2.45
C GLU A 135 -11.22 26.48 -1.36
N LEU A 136 -10.03 25.97 -1.69
CA LEU A 136 -8.97 25.66 -0.72
C LEU A 136 -7.94 26.79 -0.57
N ARG A 137 -7.87 27.77 -1.49
CA ARG A 137 -6.91 28.89 -1.46
C ARG A 137 -5.43 28.46 -1.31
N HIS A 138 -5.08 27.26 -1.74
CA HIS A 138 -3.72 26.72 -1.72
C HIS A 138 -3.23 26.40 -3.12
N ARG A 139 -1.91 26.26 -3.26
CA ARG A 139 -1.30 25.75 -4.49
C ARG A 139 -1.58 24.25 -4.60
N ILE A 140 -2.30 23.86 -5.65
CA ILE A 140 -2.74 22.48 -5.86
C ILE A 140 -1.88 21.80 -6.92
N GLU A 141 -1.42 20.60 -6.60
CA GLU A 141 -0.70 19.70 -7.49
C GLU A 141 -1.50 18.40 -7.62
N LEU A 142 -1.80 17.97 -8.84
CA LEU A 142 -2.46 16.69 -9.08
C LEU A 142 -1.42 15.68 -9.57
N ARG A 143 -1.29 14.55 -8.87
CA ARG A 143 -0.33 13.50 -9.20
C ARG A 143 -1.04 12.22 -9.58
N HIS A 144 -0.85 11.79 -10.82
CA HIS A 144 -1.31 10.48 -11.28
C HIS A 144 -0.41 9.38 -10.69
N ILE A 145 -1.02 8.40 -10.02
CA ILE A 145 -0.34 7.21 -9.51
C ILE A 145 -0.87 5.95 -10.18
N GLN A 146 -0.04 4.92 -10.27
CA GLN A 146 -0.47 3.64 -10.85
C GLN A 146 -1.28 2.82 -9.84
N VAL A 147 -2.12 1.91 -10.35
CA VAL A 147 -2.89 0.95 -9.53
C VAL A 147 -2.04 0.12 -8.57
N ARG A 148 -0.77 -0.15 -8.94
CA ARG A 148 0.18 -0.86 -8.07
C ARG A 148 0.68 0.02 -6.93
N ASP A 149 0.95 1.30 -7.19
CA ASP A 149 1.39 2.25 -6.17
C ASP A 149 0.25 2.57 -5.20
N GLN A 150 -0.99 2.59 -5.67
CA GLN A 150 -2.16 2.62 -4.79
C GLN A 150 -2.17 1.43 -3.85
N ALA A 151 -2.00 0.21 -4.36
CA ALA A 151 -1.95 -0.98 -3.51
C ALA A 151 -0.76 -0.94 -2.53
N LYS A 152 0.35 -0.28 -2.89
CA LYS A 152 1.47 -0.02 -1.98
C LYS A 152 1.08 0.95 -0.86
N MET A 153 0.37 2.03 -1.18
CA MET A 153 -0.08 3.04 -0.21
C MET A 153 -1.16 2.49 0.73
N THR A 154 -2.18 1.83 0.19
CA THR A 154 -3.26 1.20 0.97
C THR A 154 -2.75 0.00 1.77
N GLY A 155 -1.75 -0.71 1.24
CA GLY A 155 -1.29 -1.98 1.80
C GLY A 155 -2.32 -3.10 1.62
N GLY A 156 -2.11 -4.21 2.33
CA GLY A 156 -3.02 -5.35 2.33
C GLY A 156 -2.31 -6.69 2.39
N LEU A 157 -3.09 -7.76 2.24
CA LEU A 157 -2.63 -9.14 2.20
C LEU A 157 -2.75 -9.70 0.78
N GLY A 158 -1.71 -10.41 0.35
CA GLY A 158 -1.70 -11.17 -0.89
C GLY A 158 -2.47 -12.49 -0.77
N THR A 159 -2.66 -13.16 -1.90
CA THR A 159 -3.25 -14.51 -1.95
C THR A 159 -2.47 -15.56 -1.18
N CYS A 160 -1.18 -15.28 -0.90
CA CYS A 160 -0.31 -16.11 -0.06
C CYS A 160 -0.48 -15.85 1.46
N GLY A 161 -1.39 -14.97 1.88
CA GLY A 161 -1.63 -14.63 3.28
C GLY A 161 -0.58 -13.70 3.91
N ARG A 162 0.47 -13.31 3.17
CA ARG A 162 1.48 -12.35 3.62
C ARG A 162 1.15 -10.92 3.18
N GLN A 163 1.79 -9.93 3.79
CA GLN A 163 1.70 -8.54 3.32
C GLN A 163 2.12 -8.45 1.84
N LEU A 164 1.52 -7.52 1.10
CA LEU A 164 1.86 -7.28 -0.30
C LEU A 164 3.37 -7.11 -0.50
N CYS A 165 3.95 -7.92 -1.39
CA CYS A 165 5.36 -7.86 -1.82
C CYS A 165 5.80 -6.39 -2.11
N CYS A 166 4.95 -5.61 -2.80
CA CYS A 166 5.19 -4.19 -3.15
C CYS A 166 5.12 -3.18 -1.98
N ALA A 167 4.49 -3.53 -0.87
CA ALA A 167 4.41 -2.71 0.34
C ALA A 167 5.46 -3.10 1.39
N SER A 168 6.15 -4.23 1.18
CA SER A 168 7.08 -4.79 2.15
C SER A 168 8.54 -4.55 1.76
N PHE A 169 9.04 -5.22 0.71
CA PHE A 169 10.47 -5.22 0.37
C PHE A 169 10.77 -4.93 -1.10
N LEU A 170 9.78 -5.04 -2.00
CA LEU A 170 9.95 -4.78 -3.43
C LEU A 170 9.61 -3.32 -3.73
N ASP A 171 10.63 -2.50 -3.91
CA ASP A 171 10.50 -1.11 -4.38
C ASP A 171 10.65 -1.00 -5.91
N ASP A 172 11.54 -1.80 -6.53
CA ASP A 172 11.78 -1.78 -7.97
C ASP A 172 11.11 -2.95 -8.68
N PHE A 173 10.37 -2.63 -9.76
CA PHE A 173 9.61 -3.62 -10.50
C PHE A 173 10.17 -3.82 -11.92
N LYS A 174 10.63 -5.04 -12.20
CA LYS A 174 10.87 -5.49 -13.57
C LYS A 174 9.50 -5.68 -14.29
N PRO A 175 9.43 -5.45 -15.61
CA PRO A 175 8.22 -5.74 -16.37
C PRO A 175 7.89 -7.23 -16.29
N ILE A 176 6.65 -7.55 -15.91
CA ILE A 176 6.20 -8.92 -15.66
C ILE A 176 5.37 -9.38 -16.85
N SER A 177 5.69 -10.57 -17.37
CA SER A 177 4.99 -11.16 -18.50
C SER A 177 4.33 -12.49 -18.13
N MET A 178 3.28 -12.86 -18.88
CA MET A 178 2.60 -14.15 -18.73
C MET A 178 3.52 -15.36 -18.96
N ARG A 179 4.65 -15.18 -19.68
CA ARG A 179 5.65 -16.23 -19.88
C ARG A 179 6.32 -16.64 -18.57
N MET A 180 6.48 -15.70 -17.63
CA MET A 180 7.09 -15.95 -16.33
C MET A 180 6.20 -16.88 -15.49
N ALA A 181 4.88 -16.64 -15.50
CA ALA A 181 3.92 -17.53 -14.86
C ALA A 181 3.95 -18.96 -15.44
N LYS A 182 4.06 -19.08 -16.78
CA LYS A 182 4.24 -20.40 -17.43
C LYS A 182 5.54 -21.08 -17.01
N SER A 183 6.64 -20.34 -16.93
CA SER A 183 7.94 -20.89 -16.55
C SER A 183 8.00 -21.39 -15.10
N GLN A 184 7.14 -20.84 -14.24
CA GLN A 184 7.01 -21.22 -12.83
C GLN A 184 5.92 -22.28 -12.61
N ASN A 185 5.38 -22.88 -13.69
CA ASN A 185 4.30 -23.88 -13.66
C ASN A 185 3.04 -23.41 -12.90
N LEU A 186 2.75 -22.11 -12.90
CA LEU A 186 1.53 -21.58 -12.30
C LEU A 186 0.37 -21.68 -13.27
N SER A 187 -0.81 -22.00 -12.74
CA SER A 187 -2.06 -22.05 -13.51
C SER A 187 -2.35 -20.67 -14.10
N LEU A 188 -2.68 -20.61 -15.40
CA LEU A 188 -2.94 -19.37 -16.13
C LEU A 188 -4.30 -18.73 -15.82
N ASN A 189 -4.95 -19.13 -14.73
CA ASN A 189 -6.18 -18.50 -14.28
C ASN A 189 -5.88 -17.12 -13.70
N PRO A 190 -6.49 -16.03 -14.21
CA PRO A 190 -6.25 -14.66 -13.73
C PRO A 190 -6.43 -14.50 -12.22
N ALA A 191 -7.35 -15.25 -11.59
CA ALA A 191 -7.56 -15.18 -10.14
C ALA A 191 -6.35 -15.65 -9.31
N LYS A 192 -5.49 -16.52 -9.87
CA LYS A 192 -4.31 -17.06 -9.18
C LYS A 192 -3.03 -16.28 -9.47
N ILE A 193 -2.95 -15.59 -10.60
CA ILE A 193 -1.74 -14.90 -11.07
C ILE A 193 -1.83 -13.37 -10.98
N SER A 194 -3.02 -12.83 -10.73
CA SER A 194 -3.23 -11.41 -10.49
C SER A 194 -3.17 -11.10 -9.00
N GLY A 195 -2.47 -10.03 -8.65
CA GLY A 195 -2.48 -9.48 -7.31
C GLY A 195 -3.69 -8.58 -7.05
N GLN A 196 -3.79 -8.06 -5.83
CA GLN A 196 -4.89 -7.18 -5.41
C GLN A 196 -5.01 -5.89 -6.23
N CYS A 197 -3.93 -5.46 -6.88
CA CYS A 197 -3.93 -4.32 -7.79
C CYS A 197 -4.50 -4.62 -9.19
N GLY A 198 -5.00 -5.84 -9.45
CA GLY A 198 -5.52 -6.27 -10.75
C GLY A 198 -4.44 -6.54 -11.82
N ARG A 199 -3.15 -6.34 -11.49
CA ARG A 199 -2.01 -6.69 -12.36
C ARG A 199 -1.36 -7.99 -11.91
N LEU A 200 -0.48 -8.55 -12.75
CA LEU A 200 0.31 -9.74 -12.43
C LEU A 200 1.11 -9.57 -11.12
N LEU A 201 1.21 -10.67 -10.37
CA LEU A 201 1.91 -10.76 -9.09
C LEU A 201 3.38 -10.30 -9.21
N CYS A 202 3.80 -9.38 -8.34
CA CYS A 202 5.18 -8.89 -8.30
C CYS A 202 6.20 -9.96 -7.93
N CYS A 203 5.79 -10.94 -7.12
CA CYS A 203 6.67 -12.02 -6.69
C CYS A 203 7.07 -12.94 -7.88
N LEU A 204 6.26 -13.02 -8.96
CA LEU A 204 6.65 -13.69 -10.22
C LEU A 204 7.93 -13.07 -10.81
N GLY A 205 8.00 -11.74 -10.80
CA GLY A 205 9.16 -10.99 -11.31
C GLY A 205 10.40 -11.19 -10.45
N TYR A 206 10.21 -11.19 -9.13
CA TYR A 206 11.27 -11.36 -8.16
C TYR A 206 11.94 -12.75 -8.24
N GLU A 207 11.14 -13.80 -8.40
CA GLU A 207 11.62 -15.18 -8.38
C GLU A 207 12.15 -15.65 -9.75
N ASN A 208 11.75 -15.00 -10.85
CA ASN A 208 12.05 -15.45 -12.20
C ASN A 208 13.55 -15.64 -12.47
N ASP A 209 14.40 -14.75 -11.96
CA ASP A 209 15.85 -14.86 -12.13
C ASP A 209 16.41 -16.16 -11.50
N GLN A 210 15.82 -16.63 -10.40
CA GLN A 210 16.20 -17.89 -9.77
C GLN A 210 15.69 -19.09 -10.57
N TYR A 211 14.44 -19.03 -11.03
CA TYR A 211 13.87 -20.08 -11.90
C TYR A 211 14.66 -20.27 -13.19
N GLU A 212 15.12 -19.18 -13.83
CA GLU A 212 15.94 -19.25 -15.04
C GLU A 212 17.31 -19.89 -14.78
N LYS A 213 17.95 -19.57 -13.66
CA LYS A 213 19.24 -20.17 -13.26
C LYS A 213 19.10 -21.68 -13.02
N CYS A 214 18.09 -22.11 -12.28
CA CYS A 214 17.81 -23.53 -12.03
C CYS A 214 17.52 -24.28 -13.33
N ARG A 215 16.85 -23.65 -14.30
CA ARG A 215 16.57 -24.26 -15.61
C ARG A 215 17.84 -24.44 -16.46
N ARG A 216 18.79 -23.50 -16.40
CA ARG A 216 20.07 -23.59 -17.13
C ARG A 216 21.03 -24.64 -16.57
N GLN A 217 20.91 -24.97 -15.28
CA GLN A 217 21.77 -25.95 -14.61
C GLN A 217 21.27 -27.41 -14.76
N LYS A 218 20.14 -27.65 -15.46
CA LYS A 218 19.67 -29.01 -15.72
C LYS A 218 20.36 -29.65 -16.92
N PRO A 219 20.87 -30.90 -16.82
CA PRO A 219 21.17 -31.71 -18.00
C PRO A 219 19.87 -32.11 -18.71
N GLU A 220 19.91 -32.22 -20.04
CA GLU A 220 18.77 -32.60 -20.89
C GLU A 220 18.26 -34.01 -20.52
N GLY A 221 17.07 -34.11 -19.93
CA GLY A 221 16.35 -35.39 -19.77
C GLY A 221 15.70 -35.71 -18.41
N GLY A 222 15.79 -34.86 -17.39
CA GLY A 222 15.24 -35.16 -16.05
C GLY A 222 13.89 -34.50 -15.70
N GLN A 223 12.86 -35.31 -15.43
CA GLN A 223 11.57 -34.89 -14.86
C GLN A 223 11.78 -34.21 -13.49
N ALA A 224 11.07 -33.12 -13.23
CA ALA A 224 11.40 -32.19 -12.14
C ALA A 224 10.95 -32.66 -10.75
N PRO A 225 11.77 -32.47 -9.70
CA PRO A 225 11.28 -32.23 -8.36
C PRO A 225 11.47 -30.73 -8.07
N CYS A 226 10.59 -29.89 -8.58
CA CYS A 226 10.38 -28.55 -8.03
C CYS A 226 8.88 -28.33 -7.86
N ALA A 227 8.21 -29.31 -7.25
CA ALA A 227 6.85 -29.17 -6.73
C ALA A 227 6.84 -29.09 -5.20
N GLU A 228 8.01 -29.09 -4.56
CA GLU A 228 8.15 -28.88 -3.12
C GLU A 228 9.05 -27.67 -2.86
N ALA A 229 8.69 -26.95 -1.80
CA ALA A 229 9.26 -25.76 -1.19
C ALA A 229 10.74 -25.39 -1.49
N PRO A 230 11.06 -24.08 -1.45
CA PRO A 230 12.27 -23.51 -2.04
C PRO A 230 13.54 -23.94 -1.29
N CYS A 231 14.66 -23.83 -2.01
CA CYS A 231 16.01 -23.83 -1.47
C CYS A 231 16.05 -23.20 -0.08
N ARG A 232 16.45 -24.01 0.91
CA ARG A 232 16.82 -23.61 2.25
C ARG A 232 17.69 -22.35 2.13
N ARG A 233 17.15 -21.20 2.56
CA ARG A 233 18.02 -20.08 2.94
C ARG A 233 18.89 -20.62 4.07
N GLU A 234 20.19 -20.68 3.87
CA GLU A 234 21.12 -20.64 4.99
C GLU A 234 20.93 -19.29 5.67
N ASN A 235 19.97 -19.22 6.59
CA ASN A 235 20.03 -18.26 7.67
C ASN A 235 21.09 -18.80 8.65
N PRO A 236 22.02 -17.96 9.15
CA PRO A 236 22.85 -18.34 10.27
C PRO A 236 21.95 -18.68 11.46
N ALA A 237 22.24 -19.80 12.12
CA ALA A 237 21.43 -20.37 13.20
C ALA A 237 21.19 -19.35 14.33
N PRO A 238 19.96 -19.27 14.90
CA PRO A 238 19.79 -18.68 16.21
C PRO A 238 20.39 -19.62 17.26
N ALA A 239 21.12 -19.04 18.22
CA ALA A 239 21.72 -19.76 19.34
C ALA A 239 20.66 -20.54 20.13
N GLU A 240 21.01 -21.78 20.49
CA GLU A 240 20.25 -22.67 21.36
C GLU A 240 20.16 -22.09 22.77
N ASP A 241 18.96 -22.07 23.37
CA ASP A 241 18.80 -22.15 24.83
C ASP A 241 17.33 -22.41 25.24
N GLY A 242 17.12 -23.49 26.00
CA GLY A 242 16.02 -23.63 26.97
C GLY A 242 14.86 -24.58 26.64
N PRO A 243 14.48 -25.51 27.56
CA PRO A 243 13.39 -26.47 27.36
C PRO A 243 11.99 -25.83 27.46
N GLU A 244 11.09 -26.31 26.59
CA GLU A 244 9.69 -25.92 26.43
C GLU A 244 8.84 -26.27 27.67
N PRO A 245 8.00 -25.36 28.21
CA PRO A 245 7.07 -25.69 29.28
C PRO A 245 5.84 -26.45 28.75
N PRO A 246 5.20 -27.32 29.55
CA PRO A 246 4.10 -28.16 29.10
C PRO A 246 2.82 -27.34 28.83
N GLN A 247 2.17 -27.65 27.71
CA GLN A 247 0.93 -27.03 27.26
C GLN A 247 -0.27 -27.43 28.15
N PRO A 248 -1.23 -26.53 28.45
CA PRO A 248 -2.45 -26.89 29.17
C PRO A 248 -3.45 -27.60 28.25
N ALA A 249 -4.10 -28.63 28.79
CA ALA A 249 -5.12 -29.44 28.12
C ALA A 249 -6.37 -28.61 27.76
N VAL A 250 -6.74 -28.65 26.48
CA VAL A 250 -7.95 -28.03 25.94
C VAL A 250 -9.16 -28.94 26.24
N GLN A 251 -10.15 -28.41 26.95
CA GLN A 251 -11.44 -29.08 27.19
C GLN A 251 -12.32 -29.06 25.94
N ALA A 252 -13.03 -30.18 25.73
CA ALA A 252 -13.95 -30.39 24.61
C ALA A 252 -15.16 -29.44 24.64
N PRO A 253 -15.74 -29.07 23.47
CA PRO A 253 -16.91 -28.20 23.43
C PRO A 253 -18.20 -28.92 23.87
N VAL A 254 -19.01 -28.20 24.65
CA VAL A 254 -20.32 -28.56 25.18
C VAL A 254 -21.39 -28.62 24.05
N PRO A 255 -22.30 -29.60 24.02
CA PRO A 255 -23.36 -29.66 23.01
C PRO A 255 -24.48 -28.65 23.30
N GLN A 256 -24.82 -27.81 22.33
CA GLN A 256 -25.97 -26.91 22.39
C GLN A 256 -27.23 -27.59 21.84
N GLY A 257 -28.32 -27.51 22.62
CA GLY A 257 -29.61 -28.13 22.37
C GLY A 257 -30.39 -27.54 21.20
N ARG A 258 -31.28 -28.38 20.68
CA ARG A 258 -32.26 -28.15 19.62
C ARG A 258 -33.36 -27.17 20.06
N PRO A 259 -33.80 -26.22 19.21
CA PRO A 259 -35.14 -25.64 19.32
C PRO A 259 -36.13 -26.34 18.37
N GLU A 260 -37.37 -26.41 18.85
CA GLU A 260 -38.52 -27.11 18.30
C GLU A 260 -39.13 -26.50 17.02
N GLU A 261 -39.93 -27.32 16.35
CA GLU A 261 -40.83 -27.01 15.23
C GLU A 261 -41.89 -25.95 15.58
N GLY A 262 -42.31 -25.14 14.60
CA GLY A 262 -43.52 -24.33 14.74
C GLY A 262 -43.77 -23.29 13.64
N ASP A 263 -44.68 -23.64 12.73
CA ASP A 263 -45.69 -22.80 12.06
C ASP A 263 -45.42 -22.03 10.73
N ALA A 264 -46.04 -22.59 9.69
CA ALA A 264 -46.86 -22.02 8.61
C ALA A 264 -46.41 -20.77 7.81
N GLN A 265 -46.22 -20.98 6.49
CA GLN A 265 -46.34 -19.96 5.44
C GLN A 265 -47.80 -19.79 4.95
N PRO A 266 -48.27 -18.56 4.65
CA PRO A 266 -49.35 -18.35 3.69
C PRO A 266 -48.80 -17.93 2.31
N LYS A 267 -49.24 -18.68 1.28
CA LYS A 267 -49.00 -18.43 -0.14
C LYS A 267 -49.55 -17.07 -0.59
N ARG A 268 -48.70 -16.18 -1.13
CA ARG A 268 -49.15 -14.98 -1.88
C ARG A 268 -49.00 -15.16 -3.39
N LYS A 269 -50.15 -15.01 -4.05
CA LYS A 269 -50.45 -15.18 -5.48
C LYS A 269 -49.66 -14.19 -6.37
N ARG A 270 -49.05 -14.71 -7.44
CA ARG A 270 -48.49 -13.93 -8.56
C ARG A 270 -49.60 -13.13 -9.26
N LYS A 271 -49.48 -11.80 -9.28
CA LYS A 271 -50.37 -10.89 -10.02
C LYS A 271 -49.80 -10.66 -11.43
N LYS A 272 -50.41 -11.29 -12.43
CA LYS A 272 -50.15 -11.11 -13.87
C LYS A 272 -50.66 -9.72 -14.28
N LYS A 273 -49.76 -8.77 -14.61
CA LYS A 273 -50.13 -7.45 -15.14
C LYS A 273 -50.59 -7.61 -16.59
N ARG A 274 -51.89 -7.41 -16.84
CA ARG A 274 -52.51 -7.29 -18.16
C ARG A 274 -52.00 -5.99 -18.84
N ARG A 275 -51.43 -6.13 -20.04
CA ARG A 275 -51.35 -5.05 -21.04
C ARG A 275 -52.72 -4.93 -21.71
N GLY A 276 -53.23 -3.72 -21.81
CA GLY A 276 -54.44 -3.40 -22.57
C GLY A 276 -54.74 -1.91 -22.55
N LYS A 277 -54.48 -1.24 -23.68
CA LYS A 277 -55.17 -0.03 -24.15
C LYS A 277 -54.92 0.03 -25.67
N LYS A 278 -55.85 -0.55 -26.44
CA LYS A 278 -56.94 0.12 -27.19
C LYS A 278 -56.40 1.01 -28.32
N GLY A 279 -56.72 0.60 -29.56
CA GLY A 279 -56.64 1.43 -30.76
C GLY A 279 -57.87 2.32 -30.94
N GLY A 280 -57.93 2.95 -32.12
CA GLY A 280 -59.02 3.74 -32.69
C GLY A 280 -58.62 5.21 -32.88
N GLU A 281 -58.09 5.61 -34.04
CA GLU A 281 -58.81 6.14 -35.22
C GLU A 281 -59.46 7.52 -35.01
N SER A 282 -58.85 8.55 -35.59
CA SER A 282 -59.43 9.58 -36.48
C SER A 282 -58.31 10.49 -36.95
#